data_AF-A0A2N3A3D3-F1
#
_entry.id   AF-A0A2N3A3D3-F1
#
_cell.length_a   1.000
_cell.length_b   1.000
_cell.length_c   1.000
_cell.angle_alpha   90.00
_cell.angle_beta   90.00
_cell.angle_gamma   90.00
#
_symmetry.space_group_name_H-M   'P 1'
#
loop_
_entity.id
_entity.type
_entity.pdbx_description
1 polymer ?
#
loop_
_entity_poly.entity_id
_entity_poly.type
_entity_poly.pdbx_seq_one_letter_code
_entity_poly.pdbx_strand_id
1 'polypeptide(L)'
;MSSKMKKSYLLLIVLIGVQEIYGQIVPSSCNAPDSVVSKYIDDADRLALYKIQRLNLPESDSIRIPKTHSDSILNALIAVYNAGTIPESDTVTRIYPIHTFPDYDLDVINIAANPNLAWMFQLKNGIIPTGHPEIDSLIANYQLTFRRYYDYPDHIQYDIASLRSTTNLNIAALAVLFEEIPDVDHAKENRYMGDGMNIWESISDEHIQLVYYYGWGDCPSGCTYRRYWKFKVYYDCSVEFCGSYNNLNSALGYVEPDRKMVSVFPNPFEDLIRVNGFTAPFNYKIASMTGQIVISGISDRKEIGNIAHLKPGLYFLSVQTENLFYTFKIIKR
;
A
#
# COMPACT_ATOMS: atom_id res chain seq x y z
N MET A 1 -74.55 7.75 17.62
CA MET A 1 -73.99 6.44 17.22
C MET A 1 -73.42 6.55 15.81
N SER A 2 -72.18 6.08 15.62
CA SER A 2 -71.44 5.86 14.34
C SER A 2 -71.05 7.13 13.54
N SER A 3 -69.81 7.63 13.58
CA SER A 3 -68.55 7.09 13.00
C SER A 3 -68.62 6.73 11.51
N LYS A 4 -67.87 7.45 10.67
CA LYS A 4 -67.15 6.91 9.50
C LYS A 4 -66.12 7.93 8.96
N MET A 5 -64.87 7.73 9.37
CA MET A 5 -63.66 8.32 8.78
C MET A 5 -63.50 7.89 7.32
N LYS A 6 -63.28 8.85 6.41
CA LYS A 6 -62.80 8.59 5.05
C LYS A 6 -61.26 8.69 5.03
N LYS A 7 -60.64 7.63 4.50
CA LYS A 7 -59.21 7.40 4.39
C LYS A 7 -58.55 8.36 3.40
N SER A 8 -57.49 9.06 3.81
CA SER A 8 -56.52 9.70 2.91
C SER A 8 -55.37 8.73 2.70
N TYR A 9 -55.11 8.34 1.44
CA TYR A 9 -53.94 7.57 1.05
C TYR A 9 -52.78 8.53 0.79
N LEU A 10 -51.76 8.49 1.64
CA LEU A 10 -50.48 9.16 1.40
C LEU A 10 -49.56 8.13 0.72
N LEU A 11 -49.26 8.35 -0.56
CA LEU A 11 -48.34 7.52 -1.33
C LEU A 11 -46.91 7.98 -1.01
N LEU A 12 -46.20 7.28 -0.11
CA LEU A 12 -44.80 7.55 0.19
C LEU A 12 -43.93 6.62 -0.68
N ILE A 13 -43.41 7.13 -1.79
CA ILE A 13 -42.43 6.43 -2.63
C ILE A 13 -41.07 6.52 -1.91
N VAL A 14 -40.64 5.44 -1.27
CA VAL A 14 -39.30 5.32 -0.70
C VAL A 14 -38.40 4.69 -1.76
N LEU A 15 -37.61 5.51 -2.45
CA LEU A 15 -36.48 5.06 -3.26
C LEU A 15 -35.39 4.55 -2.31
N ILE A 16 -35.32 3.23 -2.11
CA ILE A 16 -34.19 2.58 -1.45
C ILE A 16 -33.09 2.46 -2.50
N GLY A 17 -32.22 3.47 -2.57
CA GLY A 17 -30.96 3.38 -3.30
C GLY A 17 -30.10 2.28 -2.68
N VAL A 18 -29.57 1.40 -3.52
CA VAL A 18 -28.51 0.46 -3.15
C VAL A 18 -27.28 1.30 -2.83
N GLN A 19 -27.03 1.56 -1.54
CA GLN A 19 -25.72 2.06 -1.13
C GLN A 19 -24.79 0.87 -1.08
N GLU A 20 -23.89 0.77 -2.06
CA GLU A 20 -22.67 0.02 -1.88
C GLU A 20 -21.99 0.53 -0.60
N ILE A 21 -21.48 -0.37 0.23
CA ILE A 21 -20.70 0.00 1.42
C ILE A 21 -19.36 0.51 0.89
N TYR A 22 -19.34 1.75 0.40
CA TYR A 22 -18.11 2.47 0.11
C TYR A 22 -17.33 2.58 1.42
N GLY A 23 -16.01 2.42 1.35
CA GLY A 23 -15.16 2.73 2.49
C GLY A 23 -15.46 4.16 2.93
N GLN A 24 -15.53 4.40 4.23
CA GLN A 24 -15.74 5.77 4.71
C GLN A 24 -14.52 6.60 4.27
N ILE A 25 -14.76 7.60 3.41
CA ILE A 25 -13.77 8.61 3.09
C ILE A 25 -13.56 9.44 4.37
N VAL A 26 -12.32 9.47 4.84
CA VAL A 26 -11.93 10.27 6.00
C VAL A 26 -11.01 11.42 5.57
N PRO A 27 -11.20 12.62 6.14
CA PRO A 27 -10.28 13.73 5.90
C PRO A 27 -8.89 13.39 6.45
N SER A 28 -7.86 13.74 5.70
CA SER A 28 -6.45 13.62 6.11
C SER A 28 -5.68 14.86 5.62
N SER A 29 -4.35 14.79 5.57
CA SER A 29 -3.45 15.88 5.20
C SER A 29 -2.27 15.36 4.40
N CYS A 30 -1.93 16.03 3.30
CA CYS A 30 -0.68 15.78 2.55
C CYS A 30 0.53 16.50 3.16
N ASN A 31 0.35 17.31 4.21
CA ASN A 31 1.43 17.97 4.92
C ASN A 31 1.95 17.08 6.05
N ALA A 32 3.27 16.99 6.18
CA ALA A 32 3.92 16.33 7.31
C ALA A 32 5.28 16.99 7.59
N PRO A 33 5.85 16.80 8.81
CA PRO A 33 7.21 17.25 9.11
C PRO A 33 8.25 16.59 8.19
N ASP A 34 9.41 17.23 8.01
CA ASP A 34 10.51 16.74 7.17
C ASP A 34 10.97 15.31 7.52
N SER A 35 10.84 14.92 8.79
CA SER A 35 11.16 13.57 9.28
C SER A 35 10.21 12.48 8.78
N VAL A 36 9.00 12.84 8.36
CA VAL A 36 8.04 11.93 7.70
C VAL A 36 8.24 12.00 6.19
N VAL A 37 8.39 13.21 5.64
CA VAL A 37 8.63 13.41 4.21
C VAL A 37 9.85 12.61 3.75
N SER A 38 10.98 12.73 4.45
CA SER A 38 12.22 12.01 4.17
C SER A 38 12.10 10.48 4.17
N LYS A 39 11.08 9.90 4.80
CA LYS A 39 10.83 8.44 4.74
C LYS A 39 10.21 7.98 3.42
N TYR A 40 9.54 8.89 2.71
CA TYR A 40 8.71 8.55 1.55
C TYR A 40 9.21 9.18 0.24
N ILE A 41 10.26 10.00 0.27
CA ILE A 41 10.84 10.59 -0.96
C ILE A 41 11.28 9.50 -1.93
N ASP A 42 12.05 8.51 -1.46
CA ASP A 42 12.54 7.42 -2.30
C ASP A 42 11.39 6.56 -2.87
N ASP A 43 10.35 6.33 -2.06
CA ASP A 43 9.16 5.62 -2.52
C ASP A 43 8.44 6.39 -3.63
N ALA A 44 8.22 7.68 -3.42
CA ALA A 44 7.52 8.53 -4.37
C ALA A 44 8.28 8.68 -5.69
N ASP A 45 9.60 8.88 -5.62
CA ASP A 45 10.48 8.99 -6.78
C ASP A 45 10.55 7.64 -7.54
N ARG A 46 10.63 6.50 -6.85
CA ARG A 46 10.61 5.16 -7.48
C ARG A 46 9.29 4.89 -8.20
N LEU A 47 8.16 5.14 -7.53
CA LEU A 47 6.83 4.95 -8.12
C LEU A 47 6.59 5.91 -9.30
N ALA A 48 7.13 7.12 -9.24
CA ALA A 48 7.08 8.05 -10.37
C ALA A 48 7.82 7.49 -11.59
N LEU A 49 9.02 6.93 -11.41
CA LEU A 49 9.77 6.28 -12.50
C LEU A 49 9.02 5.07 -13.07
N TYR A 50 8.47 4.21 -12.21
CA TYR A 50 7.65 3.08 -12.67
C TYR A 50 6.46 3.53 -13.50
N LYS A 51 5.76 4.59 -13.08
CA LYS A 51 4.66 5.18 -13.84
C LYS A 51 5.13 5.66 -15.20
N ILE A 52 6.20 6.47 -15.25
CA ILE A 52 6.74 7.06 -16.47
C ILE A 52 7.11 5.95 -17.47
N GLN A 53 7.80 4.90 -17.02
CA GLN A 53 8.21 3.77 -17.84
C GLN A 53 7.01 2.92 -18.28
N ARG A 54 6.13 2.54 -17.35
CA ARG A 54 4.94 1.70 -17.63
C ARG A 54 4.00 2.34 -18.64
N LEU A 55 3.84 3.66 -18.60
CA LEU A 55 2.97 4.40 -19.51
C LEU A 55 3.70 4.97 -20.73
N ASN A 56 5.01 4.72 -20.85
CA ASN A 56 5.86 5.25 -21.92
C ASN A 56 5.70 6.77 -22.11
N LEU A 57 5.77 7.51 -21.00
CA LEU A 57 5.63 8.97 -21.03
C LEU A 57 6.87 9.63 -21.66
N PRO A 58 6.74 10.84 -22.25
CA PRO A 58 7.85 11.56 -22.86
C PRO A 58 9.06 11.79 -21.94
N GLU A 59 8.85 11.80 -20.63
CA GLU A 59 9.88 12.00 -19.62
C GLU A 59 10.67 10.73 -19.28
N SER A 60 10.47 9.62 -20.00
CA SER A 60 11.18 8.35 -19.79
C SER A 60 12.70 8.47 -19.89
N ASP A 61 13.19 9.36 -20.74
CA ASP A 61 14.62 9.65 -20.92
C ASP A 61 15.11 10.82 -20.02
N SER A 62 14.23 11.41 -19.20
CA SER A 62 14.62 12.47 -18.28
C SER A 62 15.44 11.90 -17.13
N ILE A 63 16.67 12.38 -16.96
CA ILE A 63 17.56 11.99 -15.86
C ILE A 63 17.05 12.55 -14.52
N ARG A 64 16.55 13.78 -14.51
CA ARG A 64 15.89 14.34 -13.33
C ARG A 64 14.46 13.83 -13.28
N ILE A 65 14.07 13.26 -12.15
CA ILE A 65 12.71 12.74 -11.94
C ILE A 65 11.73 13.91 -11.94
N PRO A 66 10.72 13.94 -12.83
CA PRO A 66 9.74 15.02 -12.87
C PRO A 66 8.96 15.15 -11.56
N LYS A 67 9.11 16.30 -10.89
CA LYS A 67 8.48 16.54 -9.60
C LYS A 67 6.96 16.55 -9.64
N THR A 68 6.37 16.88 -10.79
CA THR A 68 4.93 16.75 -11.03
C THR A 68 4.39 15.34 -10.76
N HIS A 69 5.19 14.29 -11.02
CA HIS A 69 4.80 12.91 -10.76
C HIS A 69 5.15 12.48 -9.34
N SER A 70 6.39 12.71 -8.89
CA SER A 70 6.82 12.31 -7.55
C SER A 70 6.00 13.00 -6.46
N ASP A 71 5.75 14.31 -6.58
CA ASP A 71 5.08 15.08 -5.51
C ASP A 71 3.63 14.65 -5.34
N SER A 72 2.95 14.30 -6.44
CA SER A 72 1.58 13.76 -6.38
C SER A 72 1.51 12.44 -5.61
N ILE A 73 2.50 11.56 -5.81
CA ILE A 73 2.59 10.27 -5.12
C ILE A 73 3.03 10.46 -3.68
N LEU A 74 4.00 11.34 -3.42
CA LEU A 74 4.46 11.71 -2.08
C LEU A 74 3.31 12.23 -1.22
N ASN A 75 2.50 13.14 -1.77
CA ASN A 75 1.30 13.65 -1.13
C ASN A 75 0.33 12.51 -0.77
N ALA A 76 0.15 11.53 -1.66
CA ALA A 76 -0.71 10.39 -1.40
C ALA A 76 -0.16 9.48 -0.28
N LEU A 77 1.14 9.20 -0.27
CA LEU A 77 1.81 8.43 0.79
C LEU A 77 1.67 9.12 2.16
N ILE A 78 1.88 10.43 2.20
CA ILE A 78 1.74 11.25 3.42
C ILE A 78 0.28 11.27 3.90
N ALA A 79 -0.68 11.40 2.99
CA ALA A 79 -2.10 11.37 3.34
C ALA A 79 -2.50 10.04 3.99
N VAL A 80 -1.99 8.90 3.49
CA VAL A 80 -2.16 7.60 4.16
C VAL A 80 -1.50 7.62 5.53
N TYR A 81 -0.24 8.04 5.66
CA TYR A 81 0.47 8.12 6.96
C TYR A 81 -0.28 8.93 8.02
N ASN A 82 -0.92 10.02 7.61
CA ASN A 82 -1.66 10.93 8.48
C ASN A 82 -3.11 10.48 8.77
N ALA A 83 -3.62 9.47 8.07
CA ALA A 83 -5.00 8.98 8.24
C ALA A 83 -5.18 8.12 9.51
N GLY A 84 -4.86 8.69 10.68
CA GLY A 84 -4.84 7.98 11.98
C GLY A 84 -6.21 7.49 12.49
N THR A 85 -7.30 7.83 11.81
CA THR A 85 -8.64 7.26 12.07
C THR A 85 -8.86 5.93 11.32
N ILE A 86 -7.96 5.55 10.41
CA ILE A 86 -7.94 4.26 9.72
C ILE A 86 -6.89 3.36 10.38
N PRO A 87 -7.27 2.32 11.14
CA PRO A 87 -6.30 1.40 11.78
C PRO A 87 -5.33 0.74 10.79
N GLU A 88 -5.76 0.52 9.55
CA GLU A 88 -4.92 -0.05 8.50
C GLU A 88 -3.84 0.92 8.03
N SER A 89 -4.02 2.23 8.18
CA SER A 89 -2.94 3.19 7.97
C SER A 89 -1.79 2.93 8.95
N ASP A 90 -2.08 2.79 10.25
CA ASP A 90 -1.07 2.46 11.26
C ASP A 90 -0.37 1.14 10.93
N THR A 91 -1.13 0.17 10.42
CA THR A 91 -0.61 -1.14 10.03
C THR A 91 0.49 -1.01 8.97
N VAL A 92 0.21 -0.27 7.89
CA VAL A 92 1.15 -0.15 6.77
C VAL A 92 2.26 0.87 7.01
N THR A 93 2.08 1.84 7.91
CA THR A 93 3.04 2.94 8.10
C THR A 93 3.85 2.89 9.39
N ARG A 94 3.34 2.24 10.44
CA ARG A 94 3.97 2.21 11.78
C ARG A 94 4.28 0.80 12.27
N ILE A 95 3.40 -0.16 12.02
CA ILE A 95 3.59 -1.55 12.46
C ILE A 95 4.55 -2.30 11.55
N TYR A 96 4.30 -2.27 10.23
CA TYR A 96 5.14 -2.94 9.23
C TYR A 96 6.10 -2.03 8.48
N PRO A 97 6.19 -0.75 8.83
CA PRO A 97 6.58 0.36 7.92
C PRO A 97 6.87 -0.06 6.48
N ILE A 98 5.81 -0.31 5.69
CA ILE A 98 5.90 -0.81 4.33
C ILE A 98 6.40 0.33 3.43
N HIS A 99 7.51 0.05 2.75
CA HIS A 99 8.12 0.89 1.72
C HIS A 99 8.15 0.16 0.38
N THR A 100 8.47 0.87 -0.68
CA THR A 100 8.71 0.27 -2.00
C THR A 100 9.88 -0.71 -1.94
N PHE A 101 9.81 -1.78 -2.73
CA PHE A 101 10.93 -2.70 -2.86
C PHE A 101 12.06 -1.98 -3.61
N PRO A 102 13.28 -1.92 -3.05
CA PRO A 102 14.40 -1.27 -3.70
C PRO A 102 14.98 -2.21 -4.76
N ASP A 103 14.32 -2.35 -5.91
CA ASP A 103 14.82 -3.13 -7.04
C ASP A 103 16.13 -2.57 -7.61
N TYR A 104 16.36 -1.26 -7.49
CA TYR A 104 17.64 -0.60 -7.69
C TYR A 104 17.81 0.70 -6.87
N ASP A 105 19.08 1.11 -6.71
CA ASP A 105 19.48 2.40 -6.14
C ASP A 105 19.05 3.55 -7.08
N LEU A 106 18.32 4.55 -6.58
CA LEU A 106 17.93 5.74 -7.36
C LEU A 106 19.01 6.82 -7.41
N ASP A 107 20.04 6.71 -6.58
CA ASP A 107 21.05 7.73 -6.38
C ASP A 107 22.47 7.23 -6.68
N VAL A 108 22.63 5.99 -7.17
CA VAL A 108 23.95 5.39 -7.44
C VAL A 108 24.02 4.85 -8.85
N ILE A 109 25.06 5.27 -9.57
CA ILE A 109 25.47 4.71 -10.85
C ILE A 109 26.79 3.94 -10.71
N ASN A 110 26.87 2.79 -11.36
CA ASN A 110 28.09 2.01 -11.53
C ASN A 110 28.60 2.20 -12.95
N ILE A 111 29.89 2.54 -13.08
CA ILE A 111 30.55 2.77 -14.36
C ILE A 111 31.70 1.77 -14.46
N ALA A 112 31.67 0.93 -15.48
CA ALA A 112 32.71 -0.05 -15.76
C ALA A 112 33.60 0.45 -16.91
N ALA A 113 34.91 0.34 -16.72
CA ALA A 113 35.88 0.70 -17.74
C ALA A 113 37.25 0.05 -17.46
N ASN A 114 38.14 0.10 -18.45
CA ASN A 114 39.51 -0.38 -18.29
C ASN A 114 40.25 0.38 -17.16
N PRO A 115 40.81 -0.32 -16.15
CA PRO A 115 41.45 0.33 -15.01
C PRO A 115 42.74 1.09 -15.34
N ASN A 116 43.33 0.87 -16.52
CA ASN A 116 44.52 1.59 -16.96
C ASN A 116 44.21 2.97 -17.55
N LEU A 117 42.93 3.33 -17.70
CA LEU A 117 42.52 4.66 -18.13
C LEU A 117 42.85 5.69 -17.04
N ALA A 118 43.39 6.84 -17.45
CA ALA A 118 43.82 7.88 -16.51
C ALA A 118 42.69 8.33 -15.56
N TRP A 119 41.46 8.45 -16.08
CA TRP A 119 40.30 8.87 -15.29
C TRP A 119 39.83 7.78 -14.31
N MET A 120 39.95 6.50 -14.67
CA MET A 120 39.68 5.39 -13.75
C MET A 120 40.69 5.36 -12.60
N PHE A 121 41.96 5.66 -12.88
CA PHE A 121 42.97 5.79 -11.84
C PHE A 121 42.65 6.95 -10.87
N GLN A 122 42.13 8.08 -11.36
CA GLN A 122 41.69 9.17 -10.48
C GLN A 122 40.54 8.72 -9.58
N LEU A 123 39.51 8.06 -10.14
CA LEU A 123 38.38 7.55 -9.37
C LEU A 123 38.81 6.50 -8.33
N LYS A 124 39.75 5.62 -8.66
CA LYS A 124 40.32 4.65 -7.72
C LYS A 124 40.96 5.31 -6.50
N ASN A 125 41.56 6.48 -6.69
CA ASN A 125 42.17 7.29 -5.62
C ASN A 125 41.18 8.28 -4.98
N GLY A 126 39.89 8.22 -5.33
CA GLY A 126 38.86 9.13 -4.82
C GLY A 126 39.02 10.58 -5.27
N ILE A 127 39.73 10.82 -6.38
CA ILE A 127 40.01 12.15 -6.91
C ILE A 127 38.93 12.53 -7.93
N ILE A 128 38.26 13.65 -7.66
CA ILE A 128 37.32 14.32 -8.55
C ILE A 128 37.72 15.81 -8.61
N PRO A 129 37.82 16.45 -9.78
CA PRO A 129 37.55 15.90 -11.13
C PRO A 129 38.56 14.84 -11.57
N THR A 130 38.14 13.99 -12.50
CA THR A 130 38.90 12.85 -13.04
C THR A 130 39.87 13.25 -14.16
N GLY A 131 39.71 14.45 -14.72
CA GLY A 131 40.50 14.94 -15.85
C GLY A 131 39.96 14.50 -17.22
N HIS A 132 38.87 13.72 -17.27
CA HIS A 132 38.16 13.39 -18.50
C HIS A 132 36.96 14.32 -18.69
N PRO A 133 36.95 15.23 -19.69
CA PRO A 133 35.97 16.32 -19.77
C PRO A 133 34.50 15.90 -19.76
N GLU A 134 34.15 14.83 -20.49
CA GLU A 134 32.77 14.34 -20.57
C GLU A 134 32.29 13.74 -19.25
N ILE A 135 33.11 12.90 -18.61
CA ILE A 135 32.86 12.33 -17.27
C ILE A 135 32.73 13.45 -16.24
N ASP A 136 33.66 14.40 -16.24
CA ASP A 136 33.67 15.52 -15.28
C ASP A 136 32.44 16.43 -15.47
N SER A 137 31.98 16.61 -16.71
CA SER A 137 30.74 17.33 -17.02
C SER A 137 29.52 16.61 -16.42
N LEU A 138 29.40 15.29 -16.60
CA LEU A 138 28.31 14.51 -16.00
C LEU A 138 28.36 14.52 -14.47
N ILE A 139 29.55 14.38 -13.88
CA ILE A 139 29.77 14.47 -12.44
C ILE A 139 29.29 15.83 -11.90
N ALA A 140 29.68 16.92 -12.54
CA ALA A 140 29.29 18.27 -12.12
C ALA A 140 27.78 18.52 -12.29
N ASN A 141 27.21 18.15 -13.44
CA ASN A 141 25.80 18.42 -13.78
C ASN A 141 24.81 17.70 -12.85
N TYR A 142 25.17 16.49 -12.41
CA TYR A 142 24.33 15.65 -11.55
C TYR A 142 24.83 15.54 -10.10
N GLN A 143 25.79 16.40 -9.74
CA GLN A 143 26.37 16.49 -8.39
C GLN A 143 26.80 15.12 -7.85
N LEU A 144 27.47 14.35 -8.70
CA LEU A 144 27.93 13.02 -8.36
C LEU A 144 29.16 13.09 -7.45
N THR A 145 29.22 12.21 -6.47
CA THR A 145 30.30 12.08 -5.51
C THR A 145 30.86 10.66 -5.56
N PHE A 146 32.14 10.51 -5.28
CA PHE A 146 32.75 9.18 -5.21
C PHE A 146 32.12 8.37 -4.06
N ARG A 147 31.59 7.17 -4.38
CA ARG A 147 31.05 6.24 -3.38
C ARG A 147 32.03 5.12 -3.09
N ARG A 148 32.48 4.41 -4.13
CA ARG A 148 33.28 3.20 -4.01
C ARG A 148 33.97 2.85 -5.32
N TYR A 149 35.07 2.09 -5.23
CA TYR A 149 35.73 1.46 -6.36
C TYR A 149 35.83 -0.06 -6.11
N TYR A 150 35.63 -0.85 -7.15
CA TYR A 150 35.75 -2.31 -7.13
C TYR A 150 36.86 -2.72 -8.08
N ASP A 151 37.97 -3.17 -7.49
CA ASP A 151 39.10 -3.79 -8.20
C ASP A 151 38.75 -5.25 -8.51
N TYR A 152 38.80 -5.64 -9.77
CA TYR A 152 38.67 -7.04 -10.18
C TYR A 152 40.04 -7.65 -10.53
N PRO A 153 40.20 -8.98 -10.44
CA PRO A 153 41.44 -9.63 -10.81
C PRO A 153 41.69 -9.56 -12.32
N ASP A 154 42.96 -9.61 -12.74
CA ASP A 154 43.45 -9.36 -14.12
C ASP A 154 42.73 -10.11 -15.28
N HIS A 155 42.01 -11.19 -15.00
CA HIS A 155 41.23 -11.90 -16.03
C HIS A 155 39.90 -11.20 -16.37
N ILE A 156 39.48 -10.23 -15.55
CA ILE A 156 38.37 -9.32 -15.82
C ILE A 156 38.99 -8.01 -16.28
N GLN A 157 38.71 -7.59 -17.50
CA GLN A 157 39.39 -6.48 -18.18
C GLN A 157 38.85 -5.09 -17.81
N TYR A 158 38.01 -5.00 -16.78
CA TYR A 158 37.39 -3.76 -16.33
C TYR A 158 37.30 -3.72 -14.80
N ASP A 159 37.37 -2.51 -14.25
CA ASP A 159 37.03 -2.21 -12.86
C ASP A 159 35.71 -1.42 -12.82
N ILE A 160 35.07 -1.34 -11.64
CA ILE A 160 33.82 -0.58 -11.48
C ILE A 160 34.03 0.57 -10.50
N ALA A 161 33.75 1.79 -10.96
CA ALA A 161 33.59 2.97 -10.11
C ALA A 161 32.10 3.23 -9.83
N SER A 162 31.73 3.32 -8.56
CA SER A 162 30.40 3.73 -8.13
C SER A 162 30.40 5.21 -7.75
N LEU A 163 29.51 5.98 -8.37
CA LEU A 163 29.26 7.38 -8.05
C LEU A 163 27.86 7.55 -7.46
N ARG A 164 27.70 8.48 -6.52
CA ARG A 164 26.45 8.75 -5.82
C ARG A 164 26.01 10.20 -6.01
N SER A 165 24.76 10.42 -6.42
CA SER A 165 24.12 11.74 -6.44
C SER A 165 23.58 12.12 -5.06
N THR A 166 23.45 13.42 -4.82
CA THR A 166 22.79 13.96 -3.62
C THR A 166 21.27 13.89 -3.69
N THR A 167 20.71 13.57 -4.86
CA THR A 167 19.27 13.46 -5.11
C THR A 167 18.96 12.22 -5.92
N ASN A 168 17.73 11.69 -5.82
CA ASN A 168 17.26 10.60 -6.66
C ASN A 168 17.19 11.04 -8.14
N LEU A 169 17.65 10.16 -9.02
CA LEU A 169 17.70 10.33 -10.46
C LEU A 169 17.12 9.09 -11.15
N ASN A 170 16.77 9.25 -12.42
CA ASN A 170 16.59 8.14 -13.34
C ASN A 170 17.97 7.61 -13.74
N ILE A 171 18.54 6.71 -12.94
CA ILE A 171 19.89 6.18 -13.16
C ILE A 171 20.02 5.45 -14.50
N ALA A 172 18.95 4.79 -14.96
CA ALA A 172 18.95 4.15 -16.28
C ALA A 172 19.17 5.17 -17.41
N ALA A 173 18.49 6.33 -17.36
CA ALA A 173 18.72 7.41 -18.34
C ALA A 173 20.11 8.04 -18.19
N LEU A 174 20.64 8.15 -16.97
CA LEU A 174 21.99 8.65 -16.73
C LEU A 174 23.06 7.69 -17.28
N ALA A 175 22.83 6.38 -17.14
CA ALA A 175 23.72 5.33 -17.63
C ALA A 175 23.92 5.43 -19.15
N VAL A 176 22.86 5.71 -19.91
CA VAL A 176 22.95 5.91 -21.37
C VAL A 176 23.97 6.99 -21.73
N LEU A 177 24.01 8.12 -20.99
CA LEU A 177 24.98 9.18 -21.25
C LEU A 177 26.43 8.77 -20.94
N PHE A 178 26.64 7.92 -19.95
CA PHE A 178 27.98 7.38 -19.68
C PHE A 178 28.39 6.36 -20.75
N GLU A 179 27.47 5.54 -21.25
CA GLU A 179 27.74 4.56 -22.30
C GLU A 179 28.02 5.20 -23.68
N GLU A 180 27.64 6.46 -23.89
CA GLU A 180 28.03 7.23 -25.08
C GLU A 180 29.51 7.64 -25.08
N ILE A 181 30.20 7.56 -23.94
CA ILE A 181 31.62 7.91 -23.81
C ILE A 181 32.48 6.73 -24.31
N PRO A 182 33.35 6.91 -25.33
CA PRO A 182 34.05 5.80 -26.00
C PRO A 182 34.88 4.85 -25.12
N ASP A 183 35.32 5.31 -23.95
CA ASP A 183 36.17 4.57 -23.02
C ASP A 183 35.39 3.91 -21.86
N VAL A 184 34.05 4.02 -21.87
CA VAL A 184 33.17 3.35 -20.90
C VAL A 184 32.69 2.03 -21.49
N ASP A 185 32.93 0.92 -20.79
CA ASP A 185 32.50 -0.41 -21.25
C ASP A 185 31.00 -0.61 -21.06
N HIS A 186 30.47 -0.21 -19.90
CA HIS A 186 29.04 -0.16 -19.60
C HIS A 186 28.77 0.69 -18.35
N ALA A 187 27.54 1.20 -18.24
CA ALA A 187 27.07 1.88 -17.04
C ALA A 187 25.68 1.37 -16.65
N LYS A 188 25.40 1.28 -15.35
CA LYS A 188 24.11 0.77 -14.87
C LYS A 188 23.82 1.14 -13.43
N GLU A 189 22.55 1.08 -13.08
CA GLU A 189 22.08 1.10 -11.71
C GLU A 189 22.57 -0.13 -10.91
N ASN A 190 22.68 0.05 -9.59
CA ASN A 190 22.93 -1.05 -8.68
C ASN A 190 21.60 -1.74 -8.34
N ARG A 191 21.41 -2.97 -8.82
CA ARG A 191 20.16 -3.74 -8.65
C ARG A 191 20.19 -4.68 -7.46
N TYR A 192 19.02 -4.88 -6.85
CA TYR A 192 18.79 -5.88 -5.80
C TYR A 192 17.84 -6.96 -6.31
N MET A 193 18.09 -8.20 -5.90
CA MET A 193 17.28 -9.35 -6.25
C MET A 193 16.42 -9.78 -5.07
N GLY A 194 15.27 -10.38 -5.37
CA GLY A 194 14.33 -10.91 -4.39
C GLY A 194 13.00 -10.16 -4.42
N ASP A 195 12.27 -10.30 -3.33
CA ASP A 195 10.98 -9.66 -3.05
C ASP A 195 10.91 -9.33 -1.55
N GLY A 196 9.85 -8.69 -1.11
CA GLY A 196 9.65 -8.37 0.30
C GLY A 196 8.37 -7.59 0.51
N MET A 197 8.53 -6.36 0.99
CA MET A 197 7.47 -5.37 1.04
C MET A 197 7.50 -4.53 -0.24
N ASN A 198 6.35 -3.98 -0.63
CA ASN A 198 6.32 -2.97 -1.69
C ASN A 198 5.05 -2.11 -1.59
N ILE A 199 5.05 -1.06 -2.40
CA ILE A 199 3.90 -0.21 -2.66
C ILE A 199 3.71 -0.17 -4.18
N TRP A 200 2.47 -0.21 -4.64
CA TRP A 200 2.11 0.05 -6.03
C TRP A 200 1.10 1.17 -6.13
N GLU A 201 1.22 1.97 -7.18
CA GLU A 201 0.33 3.07 -7.48
C GLU A 201 -0.46 2.86 -8.78
N SER A 202 -1.69 3.36 -8.79
CA SER A 202 -2.49 3.56 -10.00
C SER A 202 -3.15 4.93 -9.90
N ILE A 203 -2.92 5.77 -10.90
CA ILE A 203 -3.38 7.17 -10.90
C ILE A 203 -4.58 7.31 -11.82
N SER A 204 -5.59 8.04 -11.37
CA SER A 204 -6.77 8.42 -12.15
C SER A 204 -7.03 9.93 -12.00
N ASP A 205 -8.02 10.44 -12.72
CA ASP A 205 -8.40 11.86 -12.65
C ASP A 205 -9.04 12.25 -11.30
N GLU A 206 -9.49 11.28 -10.51
CA GLU A 206 -10.16 11.52 -9.22
C GLU A 206 -9.27 11.24 -8.02
N HIS A 207 -8.43 10.21 -8.11
CA HIS A 207 -7.65 9.71 -6.98
C HIS A 207 -6.38 8.96 -7.42
N ILE A 208 -5.45 8.85 -6.48
CA ILE A 208 -4.31 7.94 -6.53
C ILE A 208 -4.64 6.73 -5.66
N GLN A 209 -4.66 5.55 -6.27
CA GLN A 209 -4.82 4.30 -5.55
C GLN A 209 -3.45 3.77 -5.14
N LEU A 210 -3.27 3.49 -3.85
CA LEU A 210 -2.07 2.89 -3.29
C LEU A 210 -2.37 1.47 -2.80
N VAL A 211 -1.56 0.51 -3.22
CA VAL A 211 -1.62 -0.88 -2.76
C VAL A 211 -0.32 -1.19 -2.04
N TYR A 212 -0.40 -1.33 -0.72
CA TYR A 212 0.71 -1.77 0.12
C TYR A 212 0.70 -3.29 0.18
N TYR A 213 1.87 -3.92 0.15
CA TYR A 213 1.98 -5.32 0.52
C TYR A 213 3.17 -5.65 1.40
N TYR A 214 2.96 -6.67 2.23
CA TYR A 214 3.97 -7.27 3.08
C TYR A 214 4.13 -8.74 2.68
N GLY A 215 5.32 -9.11 2.21
CA GLY A 215 5.67 -10.48 1.82
C GLY A 215 6.53 -11.20 2.86
N TRP A 216 6.38 -12.53 2.96
CA TRP A 216 7.21 -13.39 3.81
C TRP A 216 7.30 -14.83 3.24
N GLY A 217 8.15 -15.65 3.86
CA GLY A 217 8.50 -16.99 3.38
C GLY A 217 9.78 -16.95 2.55
N ASP A 218 9.79 -17.58 1.37
CA ASP A 218 10.93 -17.58 0.45
C ASP A 218 11.02 -16.27 -0.36
N CYS A 219 11.36 -15.17 0.29
CA CYS A 219 11.49 -13.87 -0.37
C CYS A 219 12.70 -13.73 -1.32
N PRO A 220 13.86 -14.40 -1.13
CA PRO A 220 14.94 -14.40 -2.12
C PRO A 220 14.51 -14.90 -3.51
N SER A 221 13.58 -15.87 -3.56
CA SER A 221 13.02 -16.39 -4.82
C SER A 221 11.65 -15.77 -5.19
N GLY A 222 11.19 -14.78 -4.42
CA GLY A 222 9.84 -14.21 -4.51
C GLY A 222 8.93 -14.73 -3.41
N CYS A 223 8.50 -13.85 -2.51
CA CYS A 223 7.85 -14.22 -1.25
C CYS A 223 6.69 -15.21 -1.47
N THR A 224 6.70 -16.31 -0.72
CA THR A 224 5.67 -17.36 -0.81
C THR A 224 4.29 -16.85 -0.43
N TYR A 225 4.25 -15.91 0.51
CA TYR A 225 3.02 -15.35 1.05
C TYR A 225 3.08 -13.83 1.00
N ARG A 226 1.92 -13.20 0.78
CA ARG A 226 1.76 -11.74 0.73
C ARG A 226 0.44 -11.34 1.36
N ARG A 227 0.44 -10.19 2.03
CA ARG A 227 -0.75 -9.52 2.56
C ARG A 227 -0.86 -8.15 1.91
N TYR A 228 -2.06 -7.75 1.51
CA TYR A 228 -2.29 -6.51 0.77
C TYR A 228 -3.27 -5.58 1.49
N TRP A 229 -3.04 -4.28 1.40
CA TRP A 229 -3.94 -3.22 1.85
C TRP A 229 -4.10 -2.18 0.75
N LYS A 230 -5.36 -1.80 0.49
CA LYS A 230 -5.73 -0.93 -0.62
C LYS A 230 -6.32 0.37 -0.10
N PHE A 231 -5.75 1.48 -0.53
CA PHE A 231 -6.21 2.83 -0.23
C PHE A 231 -6.48 3.58 -1.53
N LYS A 232 -7.49 4.45 -1.53
CA LYS A 232 -7.58 5.55 -2.49
C LYS A 232 -7.30 6.84 -1.75
N VAL A 233 -6.53 7.70 -2.38
CA VAL A 233 -6.24 9.03 -1.89
C VAL A 233 -6.71 10.03 -2.93
N TYR A 234 -7.64 10.88 -2.54
CA TYR A 234 -8.17 11.93 -3.40
C TYR A 234 -7.21 13.13 -3.41
N TYR A 235 -7.32 13.98 -4.44
CA TYR A 235 -6.44 15.15 -4.57
C TYR A 235 -6.65 16.23 -3.50
N ASP A 236 -7.72 16.14 -2.71
CA ASP A 236 -7.93 16.93 -1.49
C ASP A 236 -7.30 16.29 -0.23
N CYS A 237 -6.48 15.26 -0.41
CA CYS A 237 -5.83 14.45 0.62
C CYS A 237 -6.76 13.59 1.47
N SER A 238 -8.06 13.51 1.17
CA SER A 238 -8.94 12.56 1.85
C SER A 238 -8.59 11.12 1.46
N VAL A 239 -8.78 10.19 2.39
CA VAL A 239 -8.36 8.80 2.24
C VAL A 239 -9.56 7.88 2.41
N GLU A 240 -9.72 6.94 1.47
CA GLU A 240 -10.64 5.82 1.55
C GLU A 240 -9.83 4.53 1.74
N PHE A 241 -10.11 3.76 2.80
CA PHE A 241 -9.64 2.38 2.88
C PHE A 241 -10.61 1.46 2.14
N CYS A 242 -10.13 0.84 1.07
CA CYS A 242 -10.96 -0.01 0.21
C CYS A 242 -10.98 -1.48 0.66
N GLY A 243 -10.14 -1.85 1.62
CA GLY A 243 -10.04 -3.21 2.13
C GLY A 243 -8.64 -3.81 1.99
N SER A 244 -8.56 -5.07 2.38
CA SER A 244 -7.31 -5.81 2.44
C SER A 244 -7.57 -7.26 2.07
N TYR A 245 -6.64 -7.89 1.34
CA TYR A 245 -6.80 -9.27 0.86
C TYR A 245 -5.53 -10.12 1.06
N ASN A 246 -5.69 -11.44 0.92
CA ASN A 246 -4.76 -12.49 1.33
C ASN A 246 -4.49 -12.52 2.85
N ASN A 247 -4.12 -13.68 3.40
CA ASN A 247 -4.14 -13.89 4.86
C ASN A 247 -2.72 -13.96 5.46
N LEU A 248 -2.52 -13.37 6.65
CA LEU A 248 -1.25 -13.31 7.42
C LEU A 248 -0.89 -14.63 8.12
N ASN A 249 -1.63 -15.71 7.85
CA ASN A 249 -1.65 -16.97 8.60
C ASN A 249 -0.31 -17.73 8.73
N SER A 250 0.78 -17.28 8.10
CA SER A 250 2.07 -17.98 8.12
C SER A 250 3.27 -17.16 8.62
N ALA A 251 3.12 -15.88 8.98
CA ALA A 251 4.28 -15.02 9.30
C ALA A 251 4.71 -15.01 10.77
N LEU A 252 3.78 -15.11 11.73
CA LEU A 252 4.06 -14.72 13.12
C LEU A 252 3.91 -15.82 14.17
N GLY A 253 3.54 -17.06 13.82
CA GLY A 253 3.30 -18.13 14.82
C GLY A 253 2.15 -17.85 15.80
N TYR A 254 1.68 -16.59 15.87
CA TYR A 254 0.38 -16.19 16.32
C TYR A 254 -0.63 -16.63 15.26
N VAL A 255 -1.32 -17.71 15.59
CA VAL A 255 -2.67 -17.92 15.08
C VAL A 255 -3.46 -16.73 15.61
N GLU A 256 -3.64 -15.66 14.81
CA GLU A 256 -4.95 -14.99 14.89
C GLU A 256 -5.93 -16.15 14.79
N PRO A 257 -6.72 -16.47 15.84
CA PRO A 257 -7.65 -17.58 15.81
C PRO A 257 -8.36 -17.42 14.50
N ASP A 258 -8.09 -18.35 13.57
CA ASP A 258 -8.57 -18.35 12.20
C ASP A 258 -9.92 -17.69 12.28
N ARG A 259 -10.02 -16.41 11.89
CA ARG A 259 -11.31 -15.72 11.93
C ARG A 259 -12.04 -16.38 10.78
N LYS A 260 -12.42 -17.64 10.98
CA LYS A 260 -13.34 -18.41 10.17
C LYS A 260 -14.44 -17.44 9.94
N MET A 261 -14.51 -16.92 8.73
CA MET A 261 -15.22 -15.71 8.41
C MET A 261 -16.62 -15.82 9.01
N VAL A 262 -16.80 -15.20 10.18
CA VAL A 262 -18.00 -15.47 10.97
C VAL A 262 -19.08 -14.74 10.23
N SER A 263 -20.04 -15.48 9.72
CA SER A 263 -21.06 -14.96 8.83
C SER A 263 -22.42 -15.35 9.38
N VAL A 264 -23.35 -14.41 9.29
CA VAL A 264 -24.72 -14.61 9.75
C VAL A 264 -25.68 -14.57 8.56
N PHE A 265 -26.53 -15.59 8.44
CA PHE A 265 -27.45 -15.73 7.32
C PHE A 265 -28.69 -16.54 7.73
N PRO A 266 -29.86 -16.34 7.10
CA PRO A 266 -30.12 -15.32 6.09
C PRO A 266 -30.11 -13.91 6.70
N ASN A 267 -29.75 -12.91 5.89
CA ASN A 267 -29.90 -11.50 6.22
C ASN A 267 -30.41 -10.79 4.95
N PRO A 268 -31.68 -10.36 4.89
CA PRO A 268 -32.67 -10.35 5.98
C PRO A 268 -33.13 -11.73 6.50
N PHE A 269 -33.50 -11.83 7.77
CA PHE A 269 -34.01 -13.05 8.42
C PHE A 269 -35.52 -13.00 8.70
N GLU A 270 -36.14 -14.18 8.80
CA GLU A 270 -37.55 -14.33 9.15
C GLU A 270 -37.72 -14.81 10.60
N ASP A 271 -37.26 -16.02 10.91
CA ASP A 271 -37.48 -16.72 12.17
C ASP A 271 -36.21 -17.36 12.76
N LEU A 272 -35.13 -17.39 11.98
CA LEU A 272 -33.87 -18.06 12.28
C LEU A 272 -32.67 -17.29 11.69
N ILE A 273 -31.57 -17.24 12.43
CA ILE A 273 -30.25 -16.78 11.94
C ILE A 273 -29.23 -17.88 12.18
N ARG A 274 -28.55 -18.34 11.14
CA ARG A 274 -27.40 -19.26 11.20
C ARG A 274 -26.12 -18.47 11.36
N VAL A 275 -25.21 -18.99 12.17
CA VAL A 275 -23.90 -18.40 12.46
C VAL A 275 -22.83 -19.38 11.96
N ASN A 276 -22.29 -19.13 10.77
CA ASN A 276 -21.18 -19.89 10.21
C ASN A 276 -19.85 -19.35 10.76
N GLY A 277 -18.83 -20.21 10.78
CA GLY A 277 -17.49 -19.85 11.26
C GLY A 277 -17.35 -19.71 12.78
N PHE A 278 -18.43 -19.86 13.54
CA PHE A 278 -18.42 -19.81 15.00
C PHE A 278 -18.62 -21.21 15.61
N THR A 279 -17.96 -21.49 16.74
CA THR A 279 -18.10 -22.76 17.47
C THR A 279 -19.19 -22.63 18.52
N ALA A 280 -20.14 -23.56 18.56
CA ALA A 280 -21.14 -23.66 19.61
C ALA A 280 -20.58 -24.42 20.84
N PRO A 281 -21.00 -24.12 22.07
CA PRO A 281 -22.02 -23.12 22.41
C PRO A 281 -21.48 -21.68 22.38
N PHE A 282 -22.36 -20.72 22.10
CA PHE A 282 -22.01 -19.29 22.17
C PHE A 282 -23.12 -18.43 22.77
N ASN A 283 -22.72 -17.35 23.45
CA ASN A 283 -23.62 -16.30 23.89
C ASN A 283 -24.01 -15.42 22.71
N TYR A 284 -25.26 -14.97 22.67
CA TYR A 284 -25.71 -13.99 21.69
C TYR A 284 -26.58 -12.92 22.34
N LYS A 285 -26.55 -11.72 21.75
CA LYS A 285 -27.40 -10.58 22.10
C LYS A 285 -27.88 -9.91 20.82
N ILE A 286 -29.16 -9.61 20.73
CA ILE A 286 -29.76 -8.81 19.66
C ILE A 286 -30.19 -7.49 20.28
N ALA A 287 -29.67 -6.39 19.75
CA ALA A 287 -30.03 -5.03 20.17
C ALA A 287 -30.74 -4.27 19.04
N SER A 288 -31.67 -3.39 19.41
CA SER A 288 -32.30 -2.44 18.48
C SER A 288 -31.32 -1.36 18.02
N MET A 289 -31.74 -0.51 17.07
CA MET A 289 -30.97 0.68 16.65
C MET A 289 -30.68 1.68 17.77
N THR A 290 -31.46 1.66 18.85
CA THR A 290 -31.25 2.53 20.03
C THR A 290 -30.32 1.89 21.06
N GLY A 291 -29.78 0.70 20.79
CA GLY A 291 -28.92 -0.05 21.72
C GLY A 291 -29.68 -0.85 22.77
N GLN A 292 -31.02 -0.87 22.74
CA GLN A 292 -31.82 -1.67 23.67
C GLN A 292 -31.71 -3.15 23.31
N ILE A 293 -31.27 -3.98 24.25
CA ILE A 293 -31.25 -5.44 24.09
C ILE A 293 -32.69 -5.94 24.03
N VAL A 294 -33.05 -6.55 22.90
CA VAL A 294 -34.38 -7.13 22.66
C VAL A 294 -34.40 -8.64 22.88
N ILE A 295 -33.28 -9.33 22.64
CA ILE A 295 -33.13 -10.77 22.87
C ILE A 295 -31.70 -11.04 23.33
N SER A 296 -31.52 -11.99 24.24
CA SER A 296 -30.20 -12.55 24.58
C SER A 296 -30.35 -14.01 24.97
N GLY A 297 -29.31 -14.81 24.77
CA GLY A 297 -29.31 -16.21 25.16
C GLY A 297 -27.98 -16.90 24.87
N ILE A 298 -27.98 -18.21 25.07
CA ILE A 298 -26.90 -19.11 24.66
C ILE A 298 -27.46 -19.97 23.53
N SER A 299 -26.70 -20.13 22.46
CA SER A 299 -27.02 -21.13 21.43
C SER A 299 -26.02 -22.28 21.47
N ASP A 300 -26.54 -23.47 21.73
CA ASP A 300 -25.79 -24.74 21.64
C ASP A 300 -25.71 -25.27 20.20
N ARG A 301 -26.31 -24.54 19.25
CA ARG A 301 -26.33 -24.87 17.82
C ARG A 301 -25.73 -23.70 17.04
N LYS A 302 -25.34 -23.91 15.78
CA LYS A 302 -24.86 -22.83 14.89
C LYS A 302 -26.01 -21.94 14.38
N GLU A 303 -27.03 -21.72 15.18
CA GLU A 303 -28.29 -21.08 14.80
C GLU A 303 -28.99 -20.44 16.00
N ILE A 304 -29.63 -19.30 15.78
CA ILE A 304 -30.42 -18.53 16.74
C ILE A 304 -31.86 -18.56 16.24
N GLY A 305 -32.74 -19.27 16.94
CA GLY A 305 -34.16 -19.42 16.61
C GLY A 305 -35.09 -18.68 17.57
N ASN A 306 -36.40 -18.83 17.38
CA ASN A 306 -37.45 -18.20 18.18
C ASN A 306 -37.42 -16.65 18.14
N ILE A 307 -36.96 -16.09 17.03
CA ILE A 307 -36.84 -14.63 16.82
C ILE A 307 -37.89 -14.08 15.85
N ALA A 308 -38.88 -14.89 15.46
CA ALA A 308 -39.96 -14.52 14.55
C ALA A 308 -40.85 -13.36 15.06
N HIS A 309 -40.92 -13.19 16.38
CA HIS A 309 -41.73 -12.16 17.04
C HIS A 309 -41.09 -10.76 17.00
N LEU A 310 -39.83 -10.64 16.56
CA LEU A 310 -39.19 -9.34 16.36
C LEU A 310 -39.94 -8.55 15.29
N LYS A 311 -40.14 -7.25 15.55
CA LYS A 311 -40.75 -6.35 14.57
C LYS A 311 -39.80 -6.18 13.37
N PRO A 312 -40.32 -6.04 12.14
CA PRO A 312 -39.51 -5.69 10.97
C PRO A 312 -38.64 -4.46 11.24
N GLY A 313 -37.37 -4.53 10.87
CA GLY A 313 -36.42 -3.45 11.17
C GLY A 313 -34.97 -3.90 11.27
N LEU A 314 -34.12 -2.94 11.63
CA LEU A 314 -32.68 -3.14 11.76
C LEU A 314 -32.29 -3.48 13.21
N TYR A 315 -31.45 -4.49 13.36
CA TYR A 315 -30.90 -4.92 14.64
C TYR A 315 -29.39 -5.17 14.55
N PHE A 316 -28.73 -5.18 15.70
CA PHE A 316 -27.33 -5.58 15.86
C PHE A 316 -27.26 -6.89 16.63
N LEU A 317 -26.68 -7.92 16.03
CA LEU A 317 -26.43 -9.22 16.64
C LEU A 317 -24.98 -9.29 17.10
N SER A 318 -24.75 -9.36 18.40
CA SER A 318 -23.45 -9.71 18.97
C SER A 318 -23.42 -11.20 19.29
N VAL A 319 -22.34 -11.89 18.90
CA VAL A 319 -22.06 -13.29 19.28
C VAL A 319 -20.72 -13.38 19.99
N GLN A 320 -20.66 -14.17 21.06
CA GLN A 320 -19.52 -14.21 21.96
C GLN A 320 -19.25 -15.62 22.52
N THR A 321 -17.98 -16.01 22.54
CA THR A 321 -17.44 -17.10 23.38
C THR A 321 -16.47 -16.52 24.40
N GLU A 322 -15.81 -17.36 25.21
CA GLU A 322 -14.77 -16.89 26.15
C GLU A 322 -13.64 -16.11 25.46
N ASN A 323 -13.35 -16.42 24.18
CA ASN A 323 -12.18 -15.90 23.47
C ASN A 323 -12.50 -15.02 22.25
N LEU A 324 -13.77 -14.96 21.80
CA LEU A 324 -14.15 -14.28 20.56
C LEU A 324 -15.42 -13.45 20.74
N PHE A 325 -15.43 -12.25 20.15
CA PHE A 325 -16.59 -11.36 20.13
C PHE A 325 -16.77 -10.77 18.72
N TYR A 326 -17.97 -10.93 18.15
CA TYR A 326 -18.34 -10.37 16.85
C TYR A 326 -19.66 -9.63 16.96
N THR A 327 -19.83 -8.59 16.14
CA THR A 327 -21.11 -7.87 15.99
C THR A 327 -21.48 -7.78 14.52
N PHE A 328 -22.74 -8.10 14.21
CA PHE A 328 -23.31 -8.12 12.87
C PHE A 328 -24.52 -7.20 12.78
N LYS A 329 -24.66 -6.54 11.64
CA LYS A 329 -25.87 -5.82 11.27
C LYS A 329 -26.85 -6.81 10.62
N ILE A 330 -28.04 -6.99 11.21
CA ILE A 330 -29.06 -7.93 10.73
C ILE A 330 -30.40 -7.23 10.50
N ILE A 331 -31.17 -7.67 9.51
CA ILE A 331 -32.45 -7.07 9.10
C ILE A 331 -33.56 -8.10 9.29
N LYS A 332 -34.59 -7.77 10.08
CA LYS A 332 -35.82 -8.57 10.19
C LYS A 332 -36.80 -8.15 9.10
N ARG A 333 -37.30 -9.14 8.33
CA ARG A 333 -38.41 -8.92 7.40
C ARG A 333 -39.75 -8.80 8.12
#